data_AF-A0A7V9I9J8-F1
#
_entry.id   AF-A0A7V9I9J8-F1
#
_cell.length_a   1.000
_cell.length_b   1.000
_cell.length_c   1.000
_cell.angle_alpha   90.00
_cell.angle_beta   90.00
_cell.angle_gamma   90.00
#
_symmetry.space_group_name_H-M   'P 1'
#
loop_
_entity.id
_entity.type
_entity.pdbx_description
1 polymer ?
#
loop_
_entity_poly.entity_id
_entity_poly.type
_entity_poly.pdbx_seq_one_letter_code
_entity_poly.pdbx_strand_id
1 'polypeptide(L)'
;MDKNRMTAGEVRRFLQAERIEALDTRDPIAIRLAHGRWSALEPAIRDHPDDVIVDLNVATVGVKLAAEALGYTPQQVRKLIREHRLAAHKKGDQWHIPLKALL
;
A
#
# COMPACT_ATOMS: atom_id res chain seq x y z
N MET A 1 2.42 -19.97 5.79
CA MET A 1 3.08 -18.74 5.30
C MET A 1 2.74 -17.60 6.25
N ASP A 2 3.77 -16.92 6.76
CA ASP A 2 3.57 -15.72 7.58
C ASP A 2 3.02 -14.62 6.67
N LYS A 3 1.73 -14.27 6.81
CA LYS A 3 1.04 -13.25 5.99
C LYS A 3 1.67 -11.85 6.10
N ASN A 4 2.64 -11.69 6.99
CA ASN A 4 3.39 -10.45 7.18
C ASN A 4 4.64 -10.34 6.30
N ARG A 5 5.05 -11.43 5.65
CA ARG A 5 6.27 -11.51 4.86
C ARG A 5 5.96 -12.03 3.47
N MET A 6 6.31 -11.24 2.48
CA MET A 6 6.15 -11.58 1.07
C MET A 6 7.46 -11.27 0.35
N THR A 7 7.79 -12.03 -0.68
CA THR A 7 8.89 -11.60 -1.54
C THR A 7 8.49 -10.36 -2.33
N ALA A 8 9.45 -9.51 -2.72
CA ALA A 8 9.15 -8.35 -3.55
C ALA A 8 8.41 -8.74 -4.85
N GLY A 9 8.77 -9.92 -5.42
CA GLY A 9 8.08 -10.49 -6.57
C GLY A 9 6.63 -10.89 -6.28
N GLU A 10 6.33 -11.43 -5.08
CA GLU A 10 4.96 -11.72 -4.67
C GLU A 10 4.12 -10.44 -4.53
N VAL A 11 4.69 -9.38 -3.93
CA VAL A 11 4.00 -8.09 -3.80
C VAL A 11 3.74 -7.48 -5.18
N ARG A 12 4.74 -7.50 -6.08
CA ARG A 12 4.56 -7.05 -7.47
C ARG A 12 3.48 -7.84 -8.20
N ARG A 13 3.48 -9.16 -8.09
CA ARG A 13 2.45 -10.02 -8.70
C ARG A 13 1.06 -9.71 -8.16
N PHE A 14 0.92 -9.50 -6.86
CA PHE A 14 -0.35 -9.13 -6.24
C PHE A 14 -0.88 -7.80 -6.79
N LEU A 15 -0.05 -6.75 -6.81
CA LEU A 15 -0.44 -5.44 -7.32
C LEU A 15 -0.76 -5.49 -8.83
N GLN A 16 -0.04 -6.32 -9.59
CA GLN A 16 -0.28 -6.48 -11.02
C GLN A 16 -1.59 -7.24 -11.29
N ALA A 17 -1.86 -8.30 -10.51
CA ALA A 17 -3.11 -9.05 -10.60
C ALA A 17 -4.32 -8.16 -10.30
N GLU A 18 -4.26 -7.37 -9.22
CA GLU A 18 -5.32 -6.41 -8.89
C GLU A 18 -5.59 -5.42 -10.04
N ARG A 19 -4.54 -4.91 -10.69
CA ARG A 19 -4.72 -3.99 -11.83
C ARG A 19 -5.40 -4.66 -13.02
N ILE A 20 -5.05 -5.92 -13.31
CA ILE A 20 -5.68 -6.69 -14.39
C ILE A 20 -7.15 -6.92 -14.05
N GLU A 21 -7.45 -7.38 -12.85
CA GLU A 21 -8.83 -7.59 -12.38
C GLU A 21 -9.65 -6.29 -12.44
N ALA A 22 -9.08 -5.17 -12.00
CA ALA A 22 -9.74 -3.88 -12.07
C ALA A 22 -10.06 -3.45 -13.51
N LEU A 23 -9.13 -3.67 -14.45
CA LEU A 23 -9.37 -3.40 -15.88
C LEU A 23 -10.46 -4.30 -16.46
N ASP A 24 -10.51 -5.57 -16.04
CA ASP A 24 -11.51 -6.54 -16.49
C ASP A 24 -12.93 -6.15 -16.03
N THR A 25 -13.07 -5.59 -14.82
CA THR A 25 -14.38 -5.10 -14.33
C THR A 25 -14.91 -3.88 -15.08
N ARG A 26 -14.02 -3.14 -15.78
CA ARG A 26 -14.32 -1.84 -16.42
C ARG A 26 -14.91 -0.78 -15.48
N ASP A 27 -14.75 -0.94 -14.17
CA ASP A 27 -15.17 0.07 -13.18
C ASP A 27 -14.08 1.16 -13.06
N PRO A 28 -14.37 2.43 -13.41
CA PRO A 28 -13.41 3.52 -13.30
C PRO A 28 -12.88 3.74 -11.88
N ILE A 29 -13.69 3.44 -10.85
CA ILE A 29 -13.29 3.56 -9.45
C ILE A 29 -12.28 2.46 -9.12
N ALA A 30 -12.57 1.20 -9.48
CA ALA A 30 -11.68 0.07 -9.26
C ALA A 30 -10.33 0.30 -9.95
N ILE A 31 -10.35 0.73 -11.22
CA ILE A 31 -9.14 1.04 -12.01
C ILE A 31 -8.31 2.12 -11.32
N ARG A 32 -8.95 3.21 -10.90
CA ARG A 32 -8.27 4.31 -10.20
C ARG A 32 -7.65 3.86 -8.88
N LEU A 33 -8.35 3.05 -8.09
CA LEU A 33 -7.86 2.55 -6.81
C LEU A 33 -6.68 1.57 -6.99
N ALA A 34 -6.79 0.64 -7.93
CA ALA A 34 -5.71 -0.28 -8.26
C ALA A 34 -4.45 0.46 -8.75
N HIS A 35 -4.64 1.49 -9.58
CA HIS A 35 -3.54 2.34 -10.03
C HIS A 35 -2.93 3.14 -8.86
N GLY A 36 -3.75 3.70 -7.96
CA GLY A 36 -3.27 4.41 -6.78
C GLY A 36 -2.43 3.53 -5.86
N ARG A 37 -2.87 2.30 -5.60
CA ARG A 37 -2.12 1.31 -4.81
C ARG A 37 -0.80 0.94 -5.46
N TRP A 38 -0.80 0.64 -6.76
CA TRP A 38 0.43 0.38 -7.51
C TRP A 38 1.41 1.55 -7.40
N SER A 39 0.99 2.76 -7.72
CA SER A 39 1.84 3.95 -7.72
C SER A 39 2.40 4.28 -6.33
N ALA A 40 1.65 3.97 -5.27
CA ALA A 40 2.09 4.19 -3.90
C ALA A 40 3.07 3.12 -3.40
N LEU A 41 2.87 1.85 -3.78
CA LEU A 41 3.55 0.70 -3.18
C LEU A 41 4.73 0.19 -4.03
N GLU A 42 4.61 0.21 -5.36
CA GLU A 42 5.66 -0.30 -6.25
C GLU A 42 7.00 0.44 -6.07
N PRO A 43 7.06 1.77 -5.91
CA PRO A 43 8.34 2.46 -5.67
C PRO A 43 9.04 2.03 -4.38
N ALA A 44 8.29 1.57 -3.37
CA ALA A 44 8.86 1.10 -2.11
C ALA A 44 9.54 -0.27 -2.23
N ILE A 45 9.23 -1.03 -3.30
CA ILE A 45 9.76 -2.38 -3.54
C ILE A 45 10.51 -2.49 -4.87
N ARG A 46 10.55 -1.42 -5.68
CA ARG A 46 11.09 -1.43 -7.06
C ARG A 46 12.52 -1.94 -7.12
N ASP A 47 13.38 -1.41 -6.27
CA ASP A 47 14.81 -1.71 -6.27
C ASP A 47 15.16 -3.03 -5.56
N HIS A 48 14.17 -3.71 -4.98
CA HIS A 48 14.36 -5.01 -4.36
C HIS A 48 14.29 -6.11 -5.43
N PRO A 49 15.25 -7.04 -5.49
CA PRO A 49 15.14 -8.27 -6.27
C PRO A 49 13.90 -9.10 -5.87
N ASP A 50 13.34 -9.84 -6.83
CA ASP A 50 12.06 -10.57 -6.66
C ASP A 50 12.07 -11.60 -5.50
N ASP A 51 13.24 -12.14 -5.16
CA ASP A 51 13.47 -13.13 -4.11
C ASP A 51 13.68 -12.51 -2.72
N VAL A 52 13.88 -11.20 -2.63
CA VAL A 52 14.04 -10.51 -1.35
C VAL A 52 12.74 -10.51 -0.57
N ILE A 53 12.81 -10.95 0.68
CA ILE A 53 11.68 -10.92 1.62
C ILE A 53 11.47 -9.48 2.12
N VAL A 54 10.26 -8.99 1.92
CA VAL A 54 9.76 -7.73 2.45
C VAL A 54 8.87 -8.03 3.65
N ASP A 55 9.20 -7.43 4.80
CA ASP A 55 8.32 -7.44 5.97
C ASP A 55 7.31 -6.30 5.86
N LEU A 56 6.05 -6.64 5.62
CA LEU A 56 4.96 -5.71 5.34
C LEU A 56 4.56 -4.86 6.56
N ASN A 57 4.95 -5.25 7.77
CA ASN A 57 4.74 -4.44 8.97
C ASN A 57 5.85 -3.40 9.17
N VAL A 58 7.04 -3.66 8.64
CA VAL A 58 8.23 -2.80 8.78
C VAL A 58 8.32 -1.81 7.62
N ALA A 59 8.09 -2.28 6.40
CA ALA A 59 8.01 -1.41 5.23
C ALA A 59 6.82 -0.46 5.40
N THR A 60 7.08 0.85 5.33
CA THR A 60 6.08 1.88 5.59
C THR A 60 6.09 2.97 4.53
N VAL A 61 4.94 3.62 4.38
CA VAL A 61 4.79 4.83 3.54
C VAL A 61 4.23 5.98 4.36
N GLY A 62 4.46 7.20 3.88
CA GLY A 62 3.87 8.40 4.46
C GLY A 62 2.39 8.56 4.12
N VAL A 63 1.72 9.48 4.82
CA VAL A 63 0.29 9.80 4.67
C VAL A 63 -0.13 10.08 3.23
N LYS A 64 0.71 10.76 2.43
CA LYS A 64 0.38 11.12 1.04
C LYS A 64 0.21 9.86 0.17
N LEU A 65 1.19 8.97 0.20
CA LEU A 65 1.15 7.71 -0.56
C LEU A 65 0.04 6.78 -0.04
N ALA A 66 -0.16 6.74 1.28
CA ALA A 66 -1.29 5.99 1.87
C ALA A 66 -2.65 6.52 1.38
N ALA A 67 -2.78 7.84 1.20
CA ALA A 67 -4.00 8.45 0.69
C ALA A 67 -4.26 8.06 -0.78
N GLU A 68 -3.21 8.05 -1.60
CA GLU A 68 -3.28 7.59 -2.99
C GLU A 68 -3.65 6.09 -3.07
N ALA A 69 -3.04 5.26 -2.22
CA ALA A 69 -3.32 3.82 -2.15
C ALA A 69 -4.78 3.51 -1.78
N LEU A 70 -5.31 4.22 -0.77
CA LEU A 70 -6.65 3.98 -0.24
C LEU A 70 -7.75 4.77 -0.98
N GLY A 71 -7.38 5.66 -1.89
CA GLY A 71 -8.33 6.57 -2.56
C GLY A 71 -8.95 7.62 -1.63
N TYR A 72 -8.23 8.04 -0.60
CA TYR A 72 -8.64 9.06 0.38
C TYR A 72 -7.85 10.36 0.20
N THR A 73 -8.26 11.41 0.94
CA THR A 73 -7.43 12.60 1.13
C THR A 73 -6.44 12.40 2.30
N PRO A 74 -5.30 13.12 2.35
CA PRO A 74 -4.39 13.07 3.50
C PRO A 74 -5.06 13.39 4.84
N GLN A 75 -6.07 14.26 4.83
CA GLN A 75 -6.84 14.61 6.04
C GLN A 75 -7.72 13.44 6.51
N GLN A 76 -8.34 12.71 5.58
CA GLN A 76 -9.10 11.49 5.88
C GLN A 76 -8.19 10.39 6.44
N VAL A 77 -7.01 10.18 5.84
CA VAL A 77 -6.02 9.23 6.38
C VAL A 77 -5.60 9.59 7.80
N ARG A 78 -5.27 10.86 8.08
CA ARG A 78 -4.96 11.32 9.45
C ARG A 78 -6.14 11.16 10.40
N LYS A 79 -7.38 11.28 9.91
CA LYS A 79 -8.58 11.02 10.71
C LYS A 79 -8.67 9.52 11.06
N LEU A 80 -8.50 8.62 10.09
CA LEU A 80 -8.50 7.17 10.32
C LEU A 80 -7.42 6.72 11.31
N ILE A 81 -6.22 7.31 11.23
CA ILE A 81 -5.14 7.05 12.20
C ILE A 81 -5.56 7.46 13.62
N ARG A 82 -6.11 8.68 13.77
CA ARG A 82 -6.58 9.20 15.07
C ARG A 82 -7.75 8.39 15.65
N GLU A 83 -8.59 7.82 14.78
CA GLU A 83 -9.70 6.95 15.16
C GLU A 83 -9.27 5.50 15.41
N HIS A 84 -7.97 5.18 15.33
CA HIS A 84 -7.43 3.82 15.43
C HIS A 84 -7.98 2.83 14.39
N ARG A 85 -8.51 3.35 13.27
CA ARG A 85 -9.05 2.56 12.15
C ARG A 85 -8.01 2.25 11.07
N LEU A 86 -6.85 2.89 11.14
CA LEU A 86 -5.71 2.62 10.28
C LEU A 86 -4.46 2.49 11.14
N ALA A 87 -3.76 1.37 11.01
CA ALA A 87 -2.51 1.15 11.72
C ALA A 87 -1.44 2.13 11.21
N ALA A 88 -0.81 2.85 12.13
CA ALA A 88 0.30 3.74 11.84
C ALA A 88 1.13 3.96 13.11
N HIS A 89 2.39 4.34 12.93
CA HIS A 89 3.24 4.82 14.02
C HIS A 89 3.87 6.15 13.65
N LYS A 90 4.24 6.94 14.67
CA LYS A 90 4.88 8.23 14.47
C LYS A 90 6.40 8.07 14.56
N LYS A 91 7.14 8.57 13.58
CA LYS A 91 8.61 8.67 13.61
C LYS A 91 8.99 10.13 13.43
N GLY A 92 9.47 10.76 14.50
CA GLY A 92 9.58 12.22 14.56
C GLY A 92 8.20 12.87 14.41
N ASP A 93 8.04 13.72 13.40
CA ASP A 93 6.77 14.41 13.11
C ASP A 93 5.94 13.79 11.99
N GLN A 94 6.38 12.66 11.43
CA GLN A 94 5.71 12.02 10.32
C GLN A 94 4.99 10.74 10.76
N TRP A 95 3.82 10.50 10.17
CA TRP A 95 3.09 9.24 10.30
C TRP A 95 3.58 8.27 9.24
N HIS A 96 3.89 7.05 9.70
CA HIS A 96 4.33 5.92 8.90
C HIS A 96 3.26 4.83 8.95
N ILE A 97 2.73 4.48 7.78
CA ILE A 97 1.67 3.48 7.60
C ILE A 97 2.33 2.21 7.04
N PRO A 98 2.19 1.05 7.70
CA PRO A 98 2.76 -0.20 7.20
C PRO A 98 2.11 -0.62 5.87
N LEU A 99 2.87 -1.25 4.98
CA LEU A 99 2.32 -1.76 3.72
C LEU A 99 1.18 -2.75 3.95
N LYS A 100 1.24 -3.54 5.04
CA LYS A 100 0.17 -4.47 5.43
C LYS A 100 -1.18 -3.79 5.61
N ALA A 101 -1.21 -2.52 6.03
CA ALA A 101 -2.45 -1.78 6.22
C ALA A 101 -3.03 -1.24 4.89
N LEU A 102 -2.29 -1.40 3.79
CA LEU A 102 -2.63 -0.89 2.46
C LEU A 102 -2.83 -2.00 1.43
N LEU A 103 -2.53 -3.26 1.77
CA LEU A 103 -2.74 -4.47 0.97
C LEU A 103 -3.96 -5.23 1.50
#